data_AF-A0A5Y7HKT6-F1
#
_entry.id   AF-A0A5Y7HKT6-F1
#
_cell.length_a   1.000
_cell.length_b   1.000
_cell.length_c   1.000
_cell.angle_alpha   90.00
_cell.angle_beta   90.00
_cell.angle_gamma   90.00
#
_symmetry.space_group_name_H-M   'P 1'
#
loop_
_entity.id
_entity.type
_entity.pdbx_description
1 polymer ?
#
loop_
_entity_poly.entity_id
_entity_poly.type
_entity_poly.pdbx_seq_one_letter_code
_entity_poly.pdbx_strand_id
1 'polypeptide(L)'
;LSDKPIPKATFDVLRKMKPIRQIEAVGTMINFDNYSKKFAMSILDATPASMIVNKGKNTPYKKDIKKTILRLEQEMATTSEETKKLQTEYGSDMLKFVIIQSYINKLLGNSKVLHWFLENEVDYLNELKRISRINSLDDKTLTENSKS
;
A
#
# COMPACT_ATOMS: atom_id res chain seq x y z
N LEU A 1 8.35 4.27 -16.13
CA LEU A 1 8.52 5.35 -15.11
C LEU A 1 7.37 6.35 -15.10
N SER A 2 6.37 6.24 -16.00
CA SER A 2 5.30 7.25 -16.14
C SER A 2 4.17 7.18 -15.10
N ASP A 3 4.05 6.09 -14.34
CA ASP A 3 2.85 5.82 -13.51
C ASP A 3 3.04 6.01 -11.99
N LYS A 4 4.15 6.59 -11.51
CA LYS A 4 4.37 6.79 -10.05
C LYS A 4 4.80 8.23 -9.74
N PRO A 5 4.23 8.89 -8.70
CA PRO A 5 4.61 10.25 -8.32
C PRO A 5 6.01 10.24 -7.71
N ILE A 6 7.02 10.46 -8.55
CA ILE A 6 8.42 10.56 -8.11
C ILE A 6 8.72 12.03 -7.83
N PRO A 7 9.15 12.38 -6.61
CA PRO A 7 9.56 13.75 -6.30
C PRO A 7 10.67 14.22 -7.24
N LYS A 8 10.55 15.43 -7.80
CA LYS A 8 11.58 16.02 -8.69
C LYS A 8 12.99 15.98 -8.08
N ALA A 9 13.06 16.16 -6.75
CA ALA A 9 14.29 16.11 -5.97
C ALA A 9 14.99 14.74 -5.99
N THR A 10 14.27 13.64 -6.26
CA THR A 10 14.85 12.30 -6.42
C THR A 10 15.66 12.20 -7.70
N PHE A 11 15.18 12.78 -8.81
CA PHE A 11 15.92 12.84 -10.08
C PHE A 11 17.21 13.65 -9.95
N ASP A 12 17.21 14.73 -9.17
CA ASP A 12 18.41 15.54 -8.91
C ASP A 12 19.52 14.75 -8.20
N VAL A 13 19.14 13.80 -7.34
CA VAL A 13 20.08 12.91 -6.66
C VAL A 13 20.62 11.85 -7.62
N LEU A 14 19.77 11.24 -8.44
CA LEU A 14 20.17 10.25 -9.45
C LEU A 14 21.15 10.85 -10.48
N ARG A 15 20.95 12.11 -10.89
CA ARG A 15 21.86 12.81 -11.82
C ARG A 15 23.31 12.94 -11.32
N LYS A 16 23.56 12.72 -10.02
CA LYS A 16 24.92 12.70 -9.46
C LYS A 16 25.66 11.37 -9.72
N MET A 17 24.96 10.33 -10.16
CA MET A 17 25.53 9.03 -10.55
C MET A 17 25.73 8.93 -12.07
N LYS A 18 26.66 8.09 -12.53
CA LYS A 18 26.81 7.76 -13.95
C LYS A 18 25.57 7.04 -14.49
N PRO A 19 25.27 7.13 -15.80
CA PRO A 19 24.07 6.54 -16.40
C PRO A 19 23.86 5.06 -16.06
N ILE A 20 24.92 4.24 -16.13
CA ILE A 20 24.83 2.81 -15.79
C ILE A 20 24.39 2.58 -14.34
N ARG A 21 24.88 3.39 -13.42
CA ARG A 21 24.55 3.30 -11.99
C ARG A 21 23.15 3.83 -11.70
N GLN A 22 22.68 4.83 -12.44
CA GLN A 22 21.31 5.32 -12.34
C GLN A 22 20.29 4.22 -12.64
N ILE A 23 20.57 3.36 -13.64
CA ILE A 23 19.69 2.24 -13.99
C ILE A 23 19.57 1.26 -12.82
N GLU A 24 20.69 0.85 -12.22
CA GLU A 24 20.70 -0.03 -11.05
C GLU A 24 20.04 0.61 -9.83
N ALA A 25 20.30 1.89 -9.59
CA ALA A 25 19.70 2.66 -8.51
C ALA A 25 18.18 2.69 -8.65
N VAL A 26 17.67 3.01 -9.85
CA VAL A 26 16.24 3.01 -10.15
C VAL A 26 15.66 1.60 -10.04
N GLY A 27 16.35 0.57 -10.52
CA GLY A 27 15.93 -0.83 -10.34
C GLY A 27 15.78 -1.20 -8.86
N THR A 28 16.71 -0.72 -8.02
CA THR A 28 16.62 -0.87 -6.56
C THR A 28 15.41 -0.11 -6.02
N MET A 29 15.18 1.15 -6.42
CA MET A 29 14.01 1.94 -6.00
C MET A 29 12.67 1.31 -6.40
N ILE A 30 12.61 0.66 -7.56
CA ILE A 30 11.44 -0.09 -8.02
C ILE A 30 11.22 -1.33 -7.16
N ASN A 31 12.27 -2.12 -6.90
CA ASN A 31 12.18 -3.33 -6.10
C ASN A 31 11.70 -3.06 -4.67
N PHE A 32 12.10 -1.93 -4.09
CA PHE A 32 11.70 -1.50 -2.75
C PHE A 32 10.44 -0.61 -2.73
N ASP A 33 9.84 -0.36 -3.89
CA ASP A 33 8.75 0.60 -4.12
C ASP A 33 8.90 1.95 -3.39
N ASN A 34 10.13 2.45 -3.30
CA ASN A 34 10.48 3.66 -2.56
C ASN A 34 11.22 4.64 -3.46
N TYR A 35 10.54 5.72 -3.85
CA TYR A 35 11.09 6.76 -4.74
C TYR A 35 11.46 8.04 -3.99
N SER A 36 11.58 7.98 -2.66
CA SER A 36 11.87 9.15 -1.85
C SER A 36 13.27 9.70 -2.12
N LYS A 37 13.42 11.02 -2.00
CA LYS A 37 14.72 11.70 -2.10
C LYS A 37 15.73 11.11 -1.10
N LYS A 38 15.29 10.79 0.12
CA LYS A 38 16.11 10.21 1.18
C LYS A 38 16.68 8.86 0.76
N PHE A 39 15.86 7.99 0.17
CA PHE A 39 16.33 6.69 -0.31
C PHE A 39 17.31 6.83 -1.48
N ALA A 40 17.04 7.72 -2.43
CA ALA A 40 18.01 8.00 -3.50
C ALA A 40 19.36 8.52 -2.96
N MET A 41 19.34 9.31 -1.87
CA MET A 41 20.57 9.79 -1.21
C MET A 41 21.35 8.63 -0.60
N SER A 42 20.68 7.70 0.09
CA SER A 42 21.33 6.48 0.61
C SER A 42 21.98 5.66 -0.50
N ILE A 43 21.32 5.53 -1.65
CA ILE A 43 21.86 4.83 -2.82
C ILE A 43 23.08 5.58 -3.40
N LEU A 44 23.03 6.92 -3.45
CA LEU A 44 24.16 7.77 -3.89
C LEU A 44 25.36 7.64 -2.96
N ASP A 45 25.13 7.62 -1.65
CA ASP A 45 26.19 7.52 -0.65
C ASP A 45 26.85 6.14 -0.65
N ALA A 46 26.09 5.08 -0.98
CA ALA A 46 26.60 3.72 -1.17
C ALA A 46 27.27 3.51 -2.54
N THR A 47 27.17 4.47 -3.47
CA THR A 47 27.69 4.34 -4.82
C THR A 47 29.22 4.48 -4.83
N PRO A 48 29.97 3.55 -5.48
CA PRO A 48 31.41 3.68 -5.63
C PRO A 48 31.80 5.01 -6.29
N ALA A 49 32.88 5.64 -5.83
CA ALA A 49 33.33 6.93 -6.37
C ALA A 49 33.66 6.91 -7.88
N SER A 50 33.95 5.73 -8.45
CA SER A 50 34.13 5.51 -9.90
C SER A 50 32.83 5.68 -10.70
N MET A 51 31.67 5.59 -10.03
CA MET A 51 30.33 5.64 -10.59
C MET A 51 29.60 6.96 -10.27
N ILE A 52 30.28 7.94 -9.68
CA ILE A 52 29.75 9.28 -9.37
C ILE A 52 30.27 10.27 -10.43
N VAL A 53 29.40 11.19 -10.90
CA VAL A 53 29.71 12.13 -12.00
C VAL A 53 30.73 13.19 -11.57
N ASN A 54 30.64 13.71 -10.34
CA ASN A 54 31.56 14.71 -9.80
C ASN A 54 32.17 14.23 -8.47
N LYS A 55 33.48 13.98 -8.43
CA LYS A 55 34.24 13.59 -7.22
C LYS A 55 34.42 14.77 -6.26
N GLY A 56 33.34 15.26 -5.66
CA GLY A 56 33.39 16.28 -4.61
C GLY A 56 33.58 15.68 -3.22
N LYS A 57 34.76 15.89 -2.62
CA LYS A 57 35.19 15.71 -1.21
C LYS A 57 34.40 14.70 -0.35
N ASN A 58 35.01 13.53 -0.14
CA ASN A 58 34.58 12.52 0.83
C ASN A 58 34.45 13.10 2.25
N THR A 59 33.30 12.95 2.90
CA THR A 59 33.08 13.27 4.32
C THR A 59 32.95 12.00 5.18
N PRO A 60 33.20 12.07 6.51
CA PRO A 60 33.39 10.93 7.40
C PRO A 60 32.09 10.22 7.84
N TYR A 61 31.01 10.33 7.07
CA TYR A 61 29.64 9.99 7.48
C TYR A 61 29.31 8.47 7.39
N LYS A 62 30.26 7.63 6.96
CA LYS A 62 30.03 6.22 6.56
C LYS A 62 29.54 5.27 7.68
N LYS A 63 29.75 5.58 8.97
CA LYS A 63 29.37 4.67 10.08
C LYS A 63 27.91 4.87 10.54
N ASP A 64 27.42 6.10 10.54
CA ASP A 64 26.01 6.39 10.87
C ASP A 64 25.04 5.96 9.75
N ILE A 65 25.48 5.97 8.50
CA ILE A 65 24.64 5.57 7.35
C ILE A 65 24.28 4.08 7.39
N LYS A 66 25.24 3.19 7.68
CA LYS A 66 24.94 1.75 7.76
C LYS A 66 23.89 1.45 8.84
N LYS A 67 24.01 2.10 10.00
CA LYS A 67 23.03 2.01 11.08
C LYS A 67 21.68 2.57 10.66
N THR A 68 21.67 3.66 9.89
CA THR A 68 20.45 4.27 9.37
C THR A 68 19.76 3.40 8.32
N ILE A 69 20.51 2.81 7.38
CA ILE A 69 19.97 1.89 6.37
C ILE A 69 19.39 0.64 7.03
N LEU A 70 20.12 0.05 7.99
CA LEU A 70 19.66 -1.15 8.68
C LEU A 70 18.40 -0.87 9.53
N ARG A 71 18.31 0.31 10.13
CA ARG A 71 17.08 0.78 10.80
C ARG A 71 15.94 0.99 9.81
N LEU A 72 16.21 1.60 8.65
CA LEU A 72 15.20 1.79 7.59
C LEU A 72 14.72 0.46 7.03
N GLU A 73 15.60 -0.52 6.82
CA GLU A 73 15.26 -1.87 6.38
C GLU A 73 14.35 -2.58 7.40
N GLN A 74 14.65 -2.44 8.69
CA GLN A 74 13.79 -2.95 9.77
C GLN A 74 12.43 -2.26 9.80
N GLU A 75 12.40 -0.92 9.78
CA GLU A 75 11.16 -0.15 9.79
C GLU A 75 10.29 -0.45 8.54
N MET A 76 10.91 -0.64 7.37
CA MET A 76 10.20 -1.06 6.15
C MET A 76 9.68 -2.49 6.23
N ALA A 77 10.46 -3.43 6.78
CA ALA A 77 10.03 -4.82 6.94
C ALA A 77 8.81 -4.91 7.86
N THR A 78 8.83 -4.20 8.98
CA THR A 78 7.69 -4.12 9.91
C THR A 78 6.47 -3.49 9.24
N THR A 79 6.63 -2.35 8.56
CA THR A 79 5.52 -1.66 7.86
C THR A 79 4.90 -2.53 6.76
N SER A 80 5.74 -3.24 5.99
CA SER A 80 5.28 -4.14 4.93
C SER A 80 4.52 -5.34 5.50
N GLU A 81 4.97 -5.87 6.64
CA GLU A 81 4.30 -6.99 7.30
C GLU A 81 2.93 -6.56 7.84
N GLU A 82 2.83 -5.39 8.47
CA GLU A 82 1.56 -4.82 8.96
C GLU A 82 0.57 -4.59 7.82
N THR A 83 1.03 -4.01 6.71
CA THR A 83 0.20 -3.78 5.51
C THR A 83 -0.30 -5.10 4.92
N LYS A 84 0.56 -6.13 4.89
CA LYS A 84 0.20 -7.45 4.38
C LYS A 84 -0.78 -8.18 5.31
N LYS A 85 -0.63 -8.04 6.63
CA LYS A 85 -1.57 -8.55 7.63
C LYS A 85 -2.94 -7.93 7.45
N LEU A 86 -3.01 -6.60 7.38
CA LEU A 86 -4.23 -5.86 7.06
C LEU A 86 -4.84 -6.37 5.74
N GLN A 87 -4.07 -6.41 4.65
CA GLN A 87 -4.61 -6.86 3.37
C GLN A 87 -5.16 -8.30 3.41
N THR A 88 -4.50 -9.21 4.14
CA THR A 88 -4.95 -10.60 4.30
C THR A 88 -6.22 -10.70 5.12
N GLU A 89 -6.30 -9.95 6.23
CA GLU A 89 -7.48 -9.89 7.10
C GLU A 89 -8.68 -9.29 6.35
N TYR A 90 -8.47 -8.16 5.66
CA TYR A 90 -9.46 -7.53 4.79
C TYR A 90 -9.95 -8.50 3.69
N GLY A 91 -9.06 -9.28 3.07
CA GLY A 91 -9.46 -10.27 2.05
C GLY A 91 -10.30 -11.41 2.63
N SER A 92 -9.92 -11.93 3.80
CA SER A 92 -10.65 -12.99 4.49
C SER A 92 -12.04 -12.53 4.93
N ASP A 93 -12.15 -11.33 5.50
CA ASP A 93 -13.42 -10.79 5.97
C ASP A 93 -14.34 -10.39 4.81
N MET A 94 -13.77 -9.88 3.72
CA MET A 94 -14.52 -9.66 2.48
C MET A 94 -15.12 -10.95 1.94
N LEU A 95 -14.34 -12.05 1.93
CA LEU A 95 -14.85 -13.35 1.48
C LEU A 95 -15.98 -13.84 2.38
N LYS A 96 -15.81 -13.77 3.72
CA LYS A 96 -16.87 -14.12 4.67
C LYS A 96 -18.13 -13.28 4.43
N PHE A 97 -17.96 -11.98 4.18
CA PHE A 97 -19.06 -11.06 3.90
C PHE A 97 -19.84 -11.45 2.65
N VAL A 98 -19.15 -11.74 1.54
CA VAL A 98 -19.77 -12.21 0.29
C VAL A 98 -20.53 -13.53 0.51
N ILE A 99 -19.97 -14.44 1.30
CA ILE A 99 -20.64 -15.71 1.66
C ILE A 99 -21.92 -15.43 2.43
N ILE A 100 -21.87 -14.59 3.47
CA ILE A 100 -23.05 -14.19 4.27
C ILE A 100 -24.11 -13.56 3.36
N GLN A 101 -23.72 -12.65 2.48
CA GLN A 101 -24.62 -11.99 1.52
C GLN A 101 -25.31 -13.02 0.61
N SER A 102 -24.57 -14.01 0.12
CA SER A 102 -25.11 -15.11 -0.69
C SER A 102 -26.13 -15.94 0.08
N TYR A 103 -25.84 -16.27 1.34
CA TYR A 103 -26.79 -16.99 2.21
C TYR A 103 -28.06 -16.18 2.48
N ILE A 104 -27.94 -14.88 2.75
CA ILE A 104 -29.09 -13.99 2.95
C ILE A 104 -29.94 -13.95 1.68
N ASN A 105 -29.32 -13.79 0.50
CA ASN A 105 -30.05 -13.81 -0.77
C ASN A 105 -30.77 -15.14 -1.01
N LYS A 106 -30.12 -16.27 -0.69
CA LYS A 106 -30.74 -17.60 -0.78
C LYS A 106 -31.92 -17.75 0.19
N LEU A 107 -31.79 -17.23 1.42
CA LEU A 107 -32.84 -17.25 2.44
C LEU A 107 -34.05 -16.43 1.98
N LEU A 108 -33.83 -15.20 1.53
CA LEU A 108 -34.88 -14.30 1.05
C LEU A 108 -35.50 -14.73 -0.28
N GLY A 109 -34.79 -15.55 -1.07
CA GLY A 109 -35.33 -16.20 -2.27
C GLY A 109 -36.35 -17.31 -1.98
N ASN A 110 -36.45 -17.79 -0.75
CA ASN A 110 -37.48 -18.75 -0.35
C ASN A 110 -38.78 -18.03 -0.01
N SER A 111 -39.81 -18.18 -0.85
CA SER A 111 -41.10 -17.50 -0.69
C SER A 111 -41.79 -17.78 0.66
N LYS A 112 -41.64 -18.97 1.24
CA LYS A 112 -42.24 -19.29 2.56
C LYS A 112 -41.58 -18.49 3.68
N VAL A 113 -40.25 -18.40 3.64
CA VAL A 113 -39.47 -17.63 4.62
C VAL A 113 -39.75 -16.14 4.45
N LEU A 114 -39.78 -15.66 3.21
CA LEU A 114 -40.11 -14.27 2.91
C LEU A 114 -41.49 -13.87 3.42
N HIS A 115 -42.50 -14.74 3.22
CA HIS A 115 -43.86 -14.51 3.71
C HIS A 115 -43.93 -14.48 5.23
N TRP A 116 -43.27 -15.43 5.90
CA TRP A 116 -43.20 -15.46 7.35
C TRP A 116 -42.60 -14.16 7.92
N PHE A 117 -41.53 -13.65 7.31
CA PHE A 117 -40.94 -12.36 7.71
C PHE A 117 -41.89 -11.18 7.48
N LEU A 118 -42.65 -11.17 6.38
CA LEU A 118 -43.63 -10.11 6.11
C LEU A 118 -44.77 -10.08 7.13
N GLU A 119 -45.16 -11.24 7.66
CA GLU A 119 -46.26 -11.36 8.63
C GLU A 119 -45.83 -11.13 10.08
N ASN A 120 -44.59 -11.48 10.43
CA ASN A 120 -44.14 -11.52 11.83
C ASN A 120 -43.07 -10.47 12.14
N GLU A 121 -42.15 -10.19 11.23
CA GLU A 121 -40.87 -9.52 11.55
C GLU A 121 -40.35 -8.67 10.36
N VAL A 122 -41.12 -7.64 9.98
CA VAL A 122 -40.82 -6.80 8.80
C VAL A 122 -39.53 -6.00 8.96
N ASP A 123 -39.17 -5.58 10.18
CA ASP A 123 -37.96 -4.81 10.42
C ASP A 123 -36.69 -5.63 10.13
N TYR A 124 -36.67 -6.89 10.58
CA TYR A 124 -35.58 -7.82 10.25
C TYR A 124 -35.49 -8.10 8.75
N LEU A 125 -36.63 -8.19 8.06
CA LEU A 125 -36.64 -8.33 6.60
C LEU A 125 -35.97 -7.16 5.90
N ASN A 126 -36.25 -5.94 6.36
CA ASN A 126 -35.66 -4.73 5.80
C ASN A 126 -34.15 -4.68 6.02
N GLU A 127 -33.67 -5.04 7.22
CA GLU A 127 -32.24 -5.12 7.50
C GLU A 127 -31.53 -6.20 6.68
N LEU A 128 -32.12 -7.39 6.54
CA LEU A 128 -31.55 -8.45 5.70
C LEU A 128 -31.47 -8.02 4.23
N LYS A 129 -32.51 -7.34 3.70
CA LYS A 129 -32.48 -6.76 2.35
C LYS A 129 -31.44 -5.64 2.21
N ARG A 130 -31.22 -4.85 3.27
CA ARG A 130 -30.18 -3.81 3.28
C ARG A 130 -28.79 -4.45 3.21
N ILE A 131 -28.52 -5.41 4.09
CA ILE A 131 -27.25 -6.15 4.12
C ILE A 131 -27.00 -6.86 2.79
N SER A 132 -28.03 -7.44 2.17
CA SER A 132 -27.89 -8.14 0.90
C SER A 132 -27.53 -7.25 -0.29
N ARG A 133 -27.67 -5.92 -0.16
CA ARG A 133 -27.39 -4.92 -1.19
C ARG A 133 -26.09 -4.14 -0.97
N ILE A 134 -25.38 -4.40 0.13
CA ILE A 134 -24.10 -3.75 0.39
C ILE A 134 -23.10 -4.21 -0.67
N ASN A 135 -22.67 -3.27 -1.52
CA ASN A 135 -21.51 -3.46 -2.38
C ASN A 135 -20.29 -3.01 -1.60
N SER A 136 -19.50 -3.97 -1.13
CA SER A 136 -18.31 -3.76 -0.32
C SER A 136 -17.15 -3.04 -1.05
N LEU A 137 -17.39 -2.53 -2.25
CA LEU A 137 -16.44 -1.75 -3.05
C LEU A 137 -16.58 -0.23 -2.89
N ASP A 138 -17.68 0.29 -2.33
CA ASP A 138 -17.98 1.73 -2.38
C ASP A 138 -17.59 2.54 -1.12
N ASP A 139 -17.10 1.93 -0.04
CA ASP A 139 -16.93 2.63 1.26
C ASP A 139 -15.51 3.19 1.52
N LYS A 140 -14.62 3.27 0.53
CA LYS A 140 -13.25 3.79 0.70
C LYS A 140 -12.91 5.11 0.00
N THR A 141 -13.88 5.81 -0.61
CA THR A 141 -13.57 7.08 -1.33
C THR A 141 -13.76 8.36 -0.52
N LEU A 142 -14.16 8.33 0.76
CA LEU A 142 -14.55 9.55 1.48
C LEU A 142 -13.85 9.84 2.83
N THR A 143 -12.87 9.05 3.28
CA THR A 143 -12.23 9.30 4.60
C THR A 143 -10.79 9.84 4.56
N GLU A 144 -10.20 10.11 3.39
CA GLU A 144 -8.85 10.69 3.29
C GLU A 144 -8.81 12.19 2.93
N ASN A 145 -9.93 12.84 2.59
CA ASN A 145 -9.96 14.26 2.20
C ASN A 145 -10.49 15.23 3.28
N SER A 146 -10.72 14.81 4.53
CA SER A 146 -11.25 15.67 5.59
C SER A 146 -10.22 16.18 6.61
N LYS A 147 -8.92 16.01 6.34
CA LYS A 147 -7.84 16.68 7.10
C LYS A 147 -6.83 17.31 6.16
N SER A 148 -7.25 18.39 5.48
CA SER A 148 -6.34 19.40 4.95
C SER A 148 -6.77 20.78 5.40
#